data_AF-A0AAU7K4T0-F1
#
_entry.id   AF-A0AAU7K4T0-F1
#
_cell.length_a   1.000
_cell.length_b   1.000
_cell.length_c   1.000
_cell.angle_alpha   90.00
_cell.angle_beta   90.00
_cell.angle_gamma   90.00
#
_symmetry.space_group_name_H-M   'P 1'
#
loop_
_entity.id
_entity.type
_entity.pdbx_description
1 polymer ?
#
loop_
_entity_poly.entity_id
_entity_poly.type
_entity_poly.pdbx_seq_one_letter_code
_entity_poly.pdbx_strand_id
1 'polypeptide(L)'
;MAEKHVVVQGAQCMCKFGSAPDKLKVLTHNKEYANDRDGSKKLIATTVDIGTTFEKNIFGSCSKMNNKPCSVTVTKWSGFYEDTVLTNGGKILLEDSKATCPIGGADCIEIIQHGQKAEASKQNFDNANKDVQSQLNPLSESLDESANNFNGLEASVKA
;
A
#
# COMPACT_ATOMS: atom_id res chain seq x y z
N MET A 1 5.42 16.09 14.93
CA MET A 1 5.76 14.70 14.53
C MET A 1 4.95 14.42 13.28
N ALA A 2 5.60 14.24 12.14
CA ALA A 2 4.89 13.97 10.89
C ALA A 2 4.18 12.61 11.00
N GLU A 3 2.91 12.57 10.62
CA GLU A 3 2.11 11.34 10.57
C GLU A 3 2.74 10.44 9.50
N LYS A 4 3.53 9.45 9.91
CA LYS A 4 4.14 8.49 8.98
C LYS A 4 3.17 7.37 8.70
N HIS A 5 2.98 7.05 7.43
CA HIS A 5 2.11 5.98 6.99
C HIS A 5 2.86 4.67 6.84
N VAL A 6 2.23 3.59 7.32
CA VAL A 6 2.66 2.22 7.11
C VAL A 6 2.52 1.83 5.63
N VAL A 7 3.47 1.06 5.12
CA VAL A 7 3.48 0.58 3.75
C VAL A 7 2.67 -0.71 3.67
N VAL A 8 1.74 -0.78 2.71
CA VAL A 8 0.89 -1.96 2.48
C VAL A 8 1.06 -2.53 1.08
N GLN A 9 0.48 -3.70 0.85
CA GLN A 9 0.42 -4.34 -0.45
C GLN A 9 -0.11 -3.39 -1.52
N GLY A 10 0.59 -3.35 -2.66
CA GLY A 10 0.30 -2.44 -3.76
C GLY A 10 1.00 -1.08 -3.63
N ALA A 11 1.84 -0.87 -2.61
CA ALA A 11 2.70 0.29 -2.52
C ALA A 11 3.56 0.45 -3.78
N GLN A 12 3.67 1.68 -4.29
CA GLN A 12 4.52 1.97 -5.45
C GLN A 12 5.90 2.38 -4.99
N CYS A 13 6.90 1.64 -5.47
CA CYS A 13 8.31 1.91 -5.22
C CYS A 13 8.97 2.37 -6.52
N MET A 14 10.01 3.20 -6.39
CA MET A 14 10.82 3.66 -7.53
C MET A 14 12.29 3.65 -7.16
N CYS A 15 13.10 3.13 -8.09
CA CYS A 15 14.55 3.21 -7.98
C CYS A 15 15.03 4.57 -8.53
N LYS A 16 15.98 5.21 -7.85
CA LYS A 16 16.64 6.46 -8.31
C LYS A 16 17.31 6.33 -9.69
N PHE A 17 17.67 5.11 -10.06
CA PHE A 17 18.30 4.80 -11.34
C PHE A 17 17.34 4.12 -12.33
N GLY A 18 16.09 3.90 -11.94
CA GLY A 18 15.05 3.29 -12.76
C GLY A 18 14.18 4.35 -13.44
N SER A 19 13.58 3.99 -14.57
CA SER A 19 12.69 4.89 -15.34
C SER A 19 11.21 4.68 -15.06
N ALA A 20 10.82 3.59 -14.40
CA ALA A 20 9.42 3.29 -14.10
C ALA A 20 9.22 2.82 -12.66
N PRO A 21 8.12 3.19 -11.99
CA PRO A 21 7.75 2.64 -10.69
C PRO A 21 7.12 1.24 -10.83
N ASP A 22 7.23 0.44 -9.79
CA ASP A 22 6.61 -0.90 -9.70
C ASP A 22 5.87 -1.07 -8.36
N LYS A 23 4.96 -2.03 -8.29
CA LYS A 23 4.13 -2.30 -7.12
C LYS A 23 4.72 -3.42 -6.27
N LEU A 24 4.82 -3.16 -4.97
CA LEU A 24 5.27 -4.11 -3.97
C LEU A 24 4.15 -5.12 -3.66
N LYS A 25 4.50 -6.41 -3.68
CA LYS A 25 3.63 -7.53 -3.31
C LYS A 25 4.23 -8.22 -2.09
N VAL A 26 3.47 -8.22 -1.00
CA VAL A 26 3.85 -8.90 0.24
C VAL A 26 3.64 -10.41 0.04
N LEU A 27 4.70 -11.19 0.24
CA LEU A 27 4.66 -12.66 0.09
C LEU A 27 4.99 -13.38 1.40
N THR A 28 5.45 -12.65 2.40
CA THR A 28 6.00 -13.22 3.64
C THR A 28 4.96 -13.62 4.67
N HIS A 29 3.77 -13.03 4.64
CA HIS A 29 2.71 -13.31 5.60
C HIS A 29 1.33 -12.95 5.05
N ASN A 30 0.28 -13.52 5.66
CA ASN A 30 -1.12 -13.32 5.29
C ASN A 30 -2.01 -12.97 6.50
N LYS A 31 -1.43 -12.48 7.60
CA LYS A 31 -2.14 -12.31 8.88
C LYS A 31 -2.31 -10.85 9.28
N GLU A 32 -1.33 -10.00 9.01
CA GLU A 32 -1.36 -8.60 9.40
C GLU A 32 -1.81 -7.67 8.27
N TYR A 33 -2.97 -7.05 8.47
CA TYR A 33 -3.58 -6.10 7.54
C TYR A 33 -3.64 -4.71 8.15
N ALA A 34 -3.43 -3.68 7.34
CA ALA A 34 -3.58 -2.29 7.76
C ALA A 34 -4.71 -1.59 7.01
N ASN A 35 -5.59 -0.93 7.78
CA ASN A 35 -6.68 -0.11 7.29
C ASN A 35 -7.63 -0.83 6.31
N ASP A 36 -7.90 -2.12 6.55
CA ASP A 36 -8.81 -2.96 5.76
C ASP A 36 -9.91 -3.48 6.68
N ARG A 37 -11.17 -3.17 6.35
CA ARG A 37 -12.34 -3.53 7.16
C ARG A 37 -12.62 -5.04 7.12
N ASP A 38 -12.24 -5.71 6.04
CA ASP A 38 -12.40 -7.15 5.82
C ASP A 38 -11.09 -7.92 6.05
N GLY A 39 -9.99 -7.23 6.36
CA GLY A 39 -8.69 -7.83 6.69
C GLY A 39 -8.20 -8.81 5.62
N SER A 40 -8.29 -8.45 4.34
CA SER A 40 -8.05 -9.41 3.25
C SER A 40 -7.11 -8.93 2.14
N LYS A 41 -6.96 -7.61 1.92
CA LYS A 41 -6.26 -7.08 0.73
C LYS A 41 -5.06 -6.20 1.05
N LYS A 42 -5.04 -5.54 2.20
CA LYS A 42 -3.96 -4.58 2.57
C LYS A 42 -2.95 -5.17 3.55
N LEU A 43 -2.23 -6.21 3.12
CA LEU A 43 -1.15 -6.80 3.91
C LEU A 43 -0.04 -5.78 4.17
N ILE A 44 0.49 -5.76 5.39
CA ILE A 44 1.57 -4.84 5.76
C ILE A 44 2.89 -5.31 5.14
N ALA A 45 3.69 -4.41 4.56
CA ALA A 45 4.99 -4.79 4.04
C ALA A 45 6.04 -4.85 5.18
N THR A 46 6.90 -5.86 5.15
CA THR A 46 7.88 -6.11 6.21
C THR A 46 9.31 -6.19 5.71
N THR A 47 10.27 -6.02 6.63
CA THR A 47 11.70 -6.11 6.31
C THR A 47 12.15 -7.48 5.80
N VAL A 48 11.36 -8.53 6.01
CA VAL A 48 11.62 -9.88 5.52
C VAL A 48 11.16 -10.08 4.07
N ASP A 49 10.44 -9.11 3.47
CA ASP A 49 10.06 -9.11 2.05
C ASP A 49 11.28 -8.74 1.17
N ILE A 50 12.27 -9.63 1.15
CA ILE A 50 13.48 -9.56 0.32
C ILE A 50 13.35 -10.47 -0.91
N GLY A 51 14.13 -10.19 -1.95
CA GLY A 51 14.10 -10.94 -3.22
C GLY A 51 13.22 -10.29 -4.27
N THR A 52 12.48 -11.11 -5.02
CA THR A 52 11.55 -10.72 -6.09
C THR A 52 10.14 -10.55 -5.55
N THR A 53 9.92 -9.47 -4.80
CA THR A 53 8.65 -9.17 -4.14
C THR A 53 7.82 -8.16 -4.92
N PHE A 54 8.27 -7.69 -6.09
CA PHE A 54 7.49 -6.78 -6.92
C PHE A 54 6.62 -7.54 -7.91
N GLU A 55 5.54 -6.92 -8.40
CA GLU A 55 4.63 -7.56 -9.36
C GLU A 55 5.29 -7.77 -10.72
N LYS A 56 5.99 -6.76 -11.24
CA LYS A 56 6.70 -6.85 -12.52
C LYS A 56 8.19 -7.13 -12.35
N ASN A 57 8.75 -6.91 -11.16
CA ASN A 57 10.18 -7.05 -10.83
C ASN A 57 11.11 -6.26 -11.75
N ILE A 58 10.60 -5.18 -12.36
CA ILE A 58 11.33 -4.36 -13.34
C ILE A 58 10.99 -2.89 -13.13
N PHE A 59 11.98 -2.06 -12.77
CA PHE A 59 11.86 -0.59 -12.70
C PHE A 59 12.19 0.11 -14.03
N GLY A 60 11.80 -0.51 -15.14
CA GLY A 60 12.13 -0.05 -16.50
C GLY A 60 13.61 -0.25 -16.85
N SER A 61 14.27 0.80 -17.33
CA SER A 61 15.70 0.84 -17.68
C SER A 61 16.55 1.31 -16.51
N CYS A 62 17.70 0.66 -16.26
CA CYS A 62 18.62 1.04 -15.19
C CYS A 62 19.82 1.82 -15.74
N SER A 63 20.03 3.05 -15.28
CA SER A 63 21.20 3.85 -15.67
C SER A 63 22.52 3.20 -15.26
N LYS A 64 22.56 2.49 -14.13
CA LYS A 64 23.76 1.76 -13.65
C LYS A 64 24.10 0.54 -14.50
N MET A 65 23.14 0.01 -15.26
CA MET A 65 23.32 -1.15 -16.13
C MET A 65 23.38 -0.74 -17.61
N ASN A 66 23.84 0.49 -17.89
CA ASN A 66 23.94 1.05 -19.24
C ASN A 66 22.60 1.02 -20.01
N ASN A 67 21.51 1.44 -19.35
CA ASN A 67 20.14 1.45 -19.86
C ASN A 67 19.53 0.08 -20.21
N LYS A 68 20.14 -1.01 -19.74
CA LYS A 68 19.52 -2.35 -19.80
C LYS A 68 18.28 -2.44 -18.93
N PRO A 69 17.34 -3.37 -19.23
CA PRO A 69 16.19 -3.62 -18.38
C PRO A 69 16.65 -3.98 -16.96
N CYS A 70 16.10 -3.27 -15.98
CA CYS A 70 16.41 -3.47 -14.56
C CYS A 70 15.73 -4.75 -14.07
N SER A 71 16.48 -5.66 -13.44
CA SER A 71 15.89 -6.75 -12.66
C SER A 71 15.97 -6.37 -11.19
N VAL A 72 14.82 -6.18 -10.56
CA VAL A 72 14.73 -5.69 -9.19
C VAL A 72 14.82 -6.87 -8.24
N THR A 73 15.81 -6.86 -7.37
CA THR A 73 15.93 -7.82 -6.27
C THR A 73 16.30 -7.06 -5.01
N VAL A 74 15.41 -7.07 -4.03
CA VAL A 74 15.64 -6.39 -2.76
C VAL A 74 16.58 -7.25 -1.91
N THR A 75 17.73 -6.69 -1.53
CA THR A 75 18.69 -7.38 -0.65
C THR A 75 18.41 -7.08 0.82
N LYS A 76 18.04 -5.83 1.12
CA LYS A 76 17.84 -5.35 2.48
C LYS A 76 16.93 -4.12 2.48
N TRP A 77 16.14 -3.98 3.54
CA TRP A 77 15.39 -2.77 3.87
C TRP A 77 16.09 -1.97 4.97
N SER A 78 15.99 -0.65 4.90
CA SER A 78 16.48 0.32 5.89
C SER A 78 15.36 1.33 6.20
N GLY A 79 15.47 2.05 7.33
CA GLY A 79 14.44 3.02 7.74
C GLY A 79 13.11 2.39 8.13
N PHE A 80 13.12 1.17 8.66
CA PHE A 80 11.94 0.47 9.18
C PHE A 80 11.64 0.88 10.62
N TYR A 81 10.42 0.63 11.08
CA TYR A 81 10.01 0.91 12.45
C TYR A 81 10.53 -0.16 13.41
N GLU A 82 11.30 0.23 14.43
CA GLU A 82 12.03 -0.74 15.28
C GLU A 82 11.25 -1.23 16.49
N ASP A 83 10.26 -0.46 16.95
CA ASP A 83 9.54 -0.74 18.20
C ASP A 83 8.45 -1.82 18.04
N THR A 84 8.11 -2.22 16.80
CA THR A 84 7.12 -3.28 16.54
C THR A 84 7.67 -4.36 15.62
N VAL A 85 7.48 -5.60 16.03
CA VAL A 85 7.84 -6.80 15.26
C VAL A 85 6.56 -7.58 14.98
N LEU A 86 6.36 -7.97 13.72
CA LEU A 86 5.22 -8.78 13.29
C LEU A 86 5.42 -10.26 13.63
N THR A 87 4.37 -11.06 13.50
CA THR A 87 4.41 -12.51 13.78
C THR A 87 5.43 -13.25 12.90
N ASN A 88 5.76 -12.69 11.74
CA ASN A 88 6.77 -13.21 10.82
C ASN A 88 8.22 -12.86 11.22
N GLY A 89 8.43 -12.16 12.35
CA GLY A 89 9.74 -11.67 12.78
C GLY A 89 10.24 -10.47 11.98
N GLY A 90 9.44 -9.95 11.03
CA GLY A 90 9.74 -8.77 10.24
C GLY A 90 9.32 -7.49 10.95
N LYS A 91 10.07 -6.42 10.74
CA LYS A 91 9.70 -5.07 11.20
C LYS A 91 8.83 -4.38 10.16
N ILE A 92 8.01 -3.43 10.61
CA ILE A 92 7.07 -2.69 9.74
C ILE A 92 7.84 -1.70 8.86
N LEU A 93 7.51 -1.68 7.56
CA LEU A 93 8.01 -0.66 6.64
C LEU A 93 7.15 0.61 6.71
N LEU A 94 7.83 1.75 6.72
CA LEU A 94 7.25 3.09 6.70
C LEU A 94 7.51 3.75 5.34
N GLU A 95 6.83 4.85 5.05
CA GLU A 95 7.02 5.62 3.82
C GLU A 95 8.47 6.09 3.58
N ASP A 96 9.25 6.29 4.65
CA ASP A 96 10.66 6.67 4.60
C ASP A 96 11.61 5.48 4.51
N SER A 97 11.08 4.25 4.56
CA SER A 97 11.88 3.05 4.38
C SER A 97 12.46 2.98 2.96
N LYS A 98 13.71 2.52 2.88
CA LYS A 98 14.44 2.39 1.62
C LYS A 98 14.90 0.96 1.41
N ALA A 99 14.98 0.56 0.15
CA ALA A 99 15.45 -0.75 -0.24
C ALA A 99 16.79 -0.68 -0.98
N THR A 100 17.62 -1.67 -0.69
CA THR A 100 18.94 -1.88 -1.30
C THR A 100 18.82 -2.91 -2.43
N CYS A 101 19.40 -2.58 -3.58
CA CYS A 101 19.49 -3.47 -4.75
C CYS A 101 20.97 -3.74 -5.07
N PRO A 102 21.37 -4.97 -5.46
CA PRO A 102 22.76 -5.28 -5.77
C PRO A 102 23.32 -4.45 -6.95
N ILE A 103 22.44 -3.97 -7.84
CA ILE A 103 22.82 -3.17 -9.01
C ILE A 103 22.94 -1.68 -8.67
N GLY A 104 22.00 -1.16 -7.87
CA GLY A 104 21.89 0.26 -7.53
C GLY A 104 22.70 0.68 -6.30
N GLY A 105 23.09 -0.27 -5.46
CA GLY A 105 23.76 -0.03 -4.19
C GLY A 105 22.78 0.12 -3.02
N ALA A 106 23.30 0.61 -1.89
CA ALA A 106 22.53 0.85 -0.67
C ALA A 106 21.47 1.93 -0.89
N ASP A 107 20.26 1.69 -0.38
CA ASP A 107 19.15 2.65 -0.32
C ASP A 107 18.78 3.32 -1.66
N CYS A 108 18.86 2.56 -2.75
CA CYS A 108 18.58 3.05 -4.09
C CYS A 108 17.08 3.09 -4.44
N ILE A 109 16.25 2.30 -3.74
CA ILE A 109 14.80 2.20 -3.97
C ILE A 109 14.06 2.95 -2.87
N GLU A 110 13.19 3.86 -3.26
CA GLU A 110 12.35 4.67 -2.37
C GLU A 110 10.87 4.35 -2.61
N ILE A 111 10.07 4.51 -1.57
CA ILE A 111 8.62 4.28 -1.62
C ILE A 111 7.96 5.62 -1.96
N ILE A 112 7.25 5.68 -3.09
CA ILE A 112 6.55 6.90 -3.53
C ILE A 112 5.12 6.91 -3.00
N GLN A 113 4.47 5.75 -2.98
CA GLN A 113 3.11 5.61 -2.47
C GLN A 113 3.06 4.43 -1.52
N HIS A 114 2.68 4.70 -0.27
CA HIS A 114 2.52 3.69 0.78
C HIS A 114 1.41 2.67 0.47
N GLY A 115 0.54 2.91 -0.52
CA GLY A 115 -0.49 1.98 -0.98
C GLY A 115 -1.75 1.92 -0.12
N GLN A 116 -1.76 2.59 1.04
CA GLN A 116 -2.97 2.69 1.84
C GLN A 116 -3.98 3.59 1.12
N LYS A 117 -5.18 3.07 0.89
CA LYS A 117 -6.33 3.86 0.45
C LYS A 117 -7.28 3.99 1.64
N ALA A 118 -7.62 5.23 1.99
CA ALA A 118 -8.67 5.48 2.95
C ALA A 118 -9.99 4.98 2.36
N GLU A 119 -10.65 4.05 3.05
CA GLU A 119 -11.99 3.61 2.69
C GLU A 119 -12.98 4.43 3.50
N ALA A 120 -13.95 5.06 2.80
CA ALA A 120 -14.99 5.83 3.45
C ALA A 120 -15.88 4.88 4.26
N SER A 121 -15.72 4.89 5.58
CA SER A 121 -16.57 4.12 6.49
C SER A 121 -17.80 4.92 6.90
N LYS A 122 -18.86 4.27 7.39
CA LYS A 122 -20.03 4.95 7.97
C LYS A 122 -19.61 5.98 9.04
N GLN A 123 -18.63 5.63 9.86
CA GLN A 123 -18.07 6.53 10.86
C GLN A 123 -17.40 7.78 10.23
N ASN A 124 -16.79 7.67 9.04
CA ASN A 124 -16.30 8.85 8.31
C ASN A 124 -17.44 9.74 7.83
N PHE A 125 -18.59 9.18 7.45
CA PHE A 125 -19.78 9.96 7.09
C PHE A 125 -20.40 10.63 8.32
N ASP A 126 -20.52 9.93 9.45
CA ASP A 126 -21.08 10.47 10.68
C ASP A 126 -20.24 11.62 11.28
N ASN A 127 -18.92 11.52 11.18
CA ASN A 127 -17.99 12.55 11.67
C ASN A 127 -17.73 13.67 10.64
N ALA A 128 -18.18 13.53 9.41
CA ALA A 128 -18.01 14.56 8.40
C ALA A 128 -18.98 15.73 8.63
N ASN A 129 -18.53 16.94 8.32
CA ASN A 129 -19.37 18.12 8.43
C ASN A 129 -20.49 18.06 7.37
N LYS A 130 -21.74 18.01 7.85
CA LYS A 130 -22.94 17.83 7.02
C LYS A 130 -23.15 18.98 6.03
N ASP A 131 -22.83 20.21 6.40
CA ASP A 131 -22.95 21.38 5.52
C ASP A 131 -21.95 21.36 4.36
N VAL A 132 -20.75 20.82 4.61
CA VAL A 132 -19.73 20.67 3.56
C VAL A 132 -20.07 19.48 2.66
N GLN A 133 -20.57 18.40 3.24
CA GLN A 133 -21.02 17.24 2.46
C GLN A 133 -22.23 17.57 1.57
N SER A 134 -23.18 18.39 2.02
CA SER A 134 -24.35 18.75 1.21
C SER A 134 -24.01 19.64 0.02
N GLN A 135 -23.00 20.51 0.16
CA GLN A 135 -22.52 21.38 -0.92
C GLN A 135 -21.67 20.63 -1.96
N LEU A 136 -20.88 19.66 -1.52
CA LEU A 136 -19.99 18.90 -2.40
C LEU A 136 -20.67 17.68 -3.04
N ASN A 137 -21.67 17.10 -2.37
CA ASN A 137 -22.36 15.90 -2.83
C ASN A 137 -23.79 16.24 -3.31
N PRO A 138 -24.02 16.36 -4.63
CA PRO A 138 -25.34 16.62 -5.20
C PRO A 138 -26.37 15.50 -4.97
N LEU A 139 -25.98 14.37 -4.35
CA LEU A 139 -26.87 13.27 -3.94
C LEU A 139 -27.04 13.17 -2.41
N SER A 140 -26.68 14.21 -1.65
CA SER A 140 -26.68 14.18 -0.18
C SER A 140 -28.06 13.91 0.46
N GLU A 141 -29.15 14.34 -0.17
CA GLU A 141 -30.52 14.12 0.36
C GLU A 141 -31.04 12.68 0.19
N SER A 142 -30.45 11.85 -0.69
CA SER A 142 -30.93 10.48 -0.98
C SER A 142 -30.20 9.37 -0.19
N LEU A 143 -29.27 9.74 0.70
CA LEU A 143 -28.41 8.79 1.41
C LEU A 143 -28.93 8.34 2.78
N ASP A 144 -29.90 9.03 3.37
CA ASP A 144 -30.55 8.61 4.63
C ASP A 144 -31.22 7.23 4.46
N GLU A 145 -31.71 6.92 3.25
CA GLU A 145 -32.35 5.64 2.91
C GLU A 145 -31.34 4.54 2.50
N SER A 146 -30.15 4.93 2.01
CA SER A 146 -29.12 3.98 1.53
C SER A 146 -28.23 3.42 2.64
N ALA A 147 -28.15 4.10 3.79
CA ALA A 147 -27.41 3.61 4.96
C ALA A 147 -28.01 2.32 5.56
N ASN A 148 -29.30 2.06 5.32
CA ASN A 148 -30.02 0.89 5.83
C ASN A 148 -29.93 -0.36 4.92
N ASN A 149 -29.48 -0.25 3.67
CA ASN A 149 -29.49 -1.36 2.71
C ASN A 149 -28.13 -2.03 2.45
N PHE A 150 -27.09 -1.74 3.25
CA PHE A 150 -25.79 -2.42 3.13
C PHE A 150 -25.76 -3.86 3.69
N ASN A 151 -26.88 -4.37 4.19
CA ASN A 151 -27.00 -5.72 4.73
C ASN A 151 -28.05 -6.51 3.92
N GLY A 152 -27.68 -6.99 2.74
CA GLY A 152 -28.53 -7.91 1.97
C GLY A 152 -28.48 -7.74 0.46
N LEU A 153 -27.31 -7.95 -0.16
CA LEU A 153 -27.25 -8.29 -1.57
C LEU A 153 -26.93 -9.79 -1.72
N GLU A 154 -27.85 -10.64 -1.27
CA GLU A 154 -27.93 -11.99 -1.84
C GLU A 154 -28.55 -11.85 -3.24
N ALA A 155 -27.68 -11.92 -4.24
CA ALA A 155 -28.09 -11.98 -5.63
C ALA A 155 -28.91 -13.25 -5.87
N SER A 156 -30.22 -13.09 -6.11
CA SER A 156 -31.02 -14.09 -6.80
C SER A 156 -31.61 -13.49 -8.05
N VAL A 157 -30.82 -13.49 -9.13
CA VAL A 157 -31.34 -13.40 -10.49
C VAL A 157 -32.01 -14.74 -10.80
N LYS A 158 -33.34 -14.73 -10.96
CA LYS A 158 -34.05 -15.78 -11.70
C LYS A 158 -34.46 -15.22 -13.05
N ALA A 159 -34.13 -16.01 -14.07
CA ALA A 159 -34.50 -15.84 -15.47
C ALA A 159 -36.01 -15.91 -15.70
#